data_AF-A0A383CWC6-F1
#
_entry.id   AF-A0A383CWC6-F1
#
_cell.length_a   1.000
_cell.length_b   1.000
_cell.length_c   1.000
_cell.angle_alpha   90.00
_cell.angle_beta   90.00
_cell.angle_gamma   90.00
#
_symmetry.space_group_name_H-M   'P 1'
#
loop_
_entity.id
_entity.type
_entity.pdbx_description
1 polymer ?
#
loop_
_entity_poly.entity_id
_entity_poly.type
_entity_poly.pdbx_seq_one_letter_code
_entity_poly.pdbx_strand_id
1 'polypeptide(L)'
;MNQSIVACGNKIDIGIPVLLWEEKEGLVCPNKRGRTNCHQHDPILNDQPTRPEFSYKIFDLEQAYEELKKSVHQLILHYDVCYCSYQCHRMMQDSPFKGSHFYLDLDGMLYQTCDLYWKTNTAPADDKMGNERSVHVEMSNLSWEALEKESEFYQVTRDQYRRRRDRWMLHLPRKYQDKIRTRGFKPYAARSFGKRGYFSRKINGKT
;
A
#
# COMPACT_ATOMS: atom_id res chain seq x y z
N MET A 1 -10.25 11.55 14.95
CA MET A 1 -9.74 10.73 13.83
C MET A 1 -8.78 9.74 14.46
N ASN A 2 -8.82 8.45 14.11
CA ASN A 2 -7.90 7.48 14.68
C ASN A 2 -6.44 7.86 14.30
N GLN A 3 -5.52 7.67 15.24
CA GLN A 3 -4.08 7.93 15.05
C GLN A 3 -3.21 6.71 15.35
N SER A 4 -3.86 5.58 15.62
CA SER A 4 -3.18 4.35 15.97
C SER A 4 -3.15 3.37 14.81
N ILE A 5 -2.02 2.68 14.66
CA ILE A 5 -1.94 1.43 13.91
C ILE A 5 -2.23 0.24 14.83
N VAL A 6 -2.51 -0.91 14.25
CA VAL A 6 -2.77 -2.16 14.98
C VAL A 6 -1.67 -3.19 14.71
N ALA A 7 -1.08 -3.72 15.77
CA ALA A 7 -0.11 -4.81 15.69
C ALA A 7 -0.39 -5.85 16.78
N CYS A 8 -0.74 -7.07 16.37
CA CYS A 8 -1.14 -8.16 17.26
C CYS A 8 -2.28 -7.74 18.20
N GLY A 9 -3.32 -7.11 17.65
CA GLY A 9 -4.46 -6.57 18.40
C GLY A 9 -4.16 -5.28 19.19
N ASN A 10 -2.88 -4.93 19.40
CA ASN A 10 -2.49 -3.75 20.15
C ASN A 10 -2.58 -2.49 19.28
N LYS A 11 -3.20 -1.44 19.82
CA LYS A 11 -3.23 -0.12 19.19
C LYS A 11 -1.98 0.67 19.59
N ILE A 12 -1.20 1.09 18.60
CA ILE A 12 0.03 1.87 18.77
C ILE A 12 -0.20 3.24 18.15
N ASP A 13 -0.26 4.29 18.98
CA ASP A 13 -0.38 5.68 18.51
C ASP A 13 0.90 6.11 17.79
N ILE A 14 0.75 6.63 16.58
CA ILE A 14 1.84 7.15 15.74
C ILE A 14 1.75 8.66 15.48
N GLY A 15 0.82 9.36 16.14
CA GLY A 15 0.68 10.81 16.09
C GLY A 15 0.12 11.37 14.78
N ILE A 16 -0.19 10.53 13.79
CA ILE A 16 -0.77 10.93 12.50
C ILE A 16 -2.08 10.21 12.21
N PRO A 17 -3.01 10.81 11.46
CA PRO A 17 -4.22 10.13 11.03
C PRO A 17 -3.99 8.77 10.34
N VAL A 18 -4.72 7.75 10.79
CA VAL A 18 -4.75 6.41 10.18
C VAL A 18 -6.20 5.97 10.01
N LEU A 19 -6.55 5.47 8.83
CA LEU A 19 -7.83 4.78 8.61
C LEU A 19 -7.62 3.27 8.71
N LEU A 20 -8.27 2.64 9.68
CA LEU A 20 -8.23 1.19 9.84
C LEU A 20 -9.23 0.52 8.89
N TRP A 21 -8.94 -0.73 8.54
CA TRP A 21 -9.75 -1.52 7.63
C TRP A 21 -11.19 -1.78 8.09
N GLU A 22 -11.44 -1.73 9.39
CA GLU A 22 -12.78 -1.93 9.99
C GLU A 22 -13.65 -0.67 9.93
N GLU A 23 -13.04 0.48 9.65
CA GLU A 23 -13.77 1.74 9.54
C GLU A 23 -14.60 1.77 8.24
N LYS A 24 -15.69 2.55 8.22
CA LYS A 24 -16.65 2.62 7.10
C LYS A 24 -16.01 2.90 5.73
N GLU A 25 -14.91 3.66 5.72
CA GLU A 25 -14.15 4.03 4.52
C GLU A 25 -12.79 3.32 4.45
N GLY A 26 -12.54 2.38 5.37
CA GLY A 26 -11.35 1.54 5.44
C GLY A 26 -11.20 0.62 4.24
N LEU A 27 -9.97 0.14 4.03
CA LEU A 27 -9.62 -0.73 2.90
C LEU A 27 -9.16 -2.09 3.45
N VAL A 28 -10.04 -3.10 3.41
CA VAL A 28 -9.77 -4.43 3.99
C VAL A 28 -8.71 -5.20 3.21
N CYS A 29 -7.67 -5.67 3.88
CA CYS A 29 -6.53 -6.31 3.24
C CYS A 29 -6.93 -7.42 2.26
N PRO A 30 -6.56 -7.28 0.99
CA PRO A 30 -6.64 -8.38 0.04
C PRO A 30 -5.62 -9.46 0.42
N ASN A 31 -6.02 -10.72 0.32
CA ASN A 31 -5.10 -11.86 0.33
C ASN A 31 -4.22 -12.01 1.60
N LYS A 32 -4.68 -11.59 2.79
CA LYS A 32 -3.94 -11.75 4.05
C LYS A 32 -3.75 -13.23 4.44
N ARG A 33 -2.61 -13.58 5.04
CA ARG A 33 -2.23 -14.97 5.37
C ARG A 33 -1.53 -15.08 6.73
N GLY A 34 -1.49 -16.30 7.26
CA GLY A 34 -0.64 -16.65 8.40
C GLY A 34 0.85 -16.59 8.05
N ARG A 35 1.67 -16.26 9.05
CA ARG A 35 3.14 -16.31 8.98
C ARG A 35 3.63 -17.62 9.55
N THR A 36 4.49 -18.33 8.84
CA THR A 36 5.05 -19.60 9.33
C THR A 36 5.89 -19.43 10.60
N ASN A 37 6.49 -18.24 10.79
CA ASN A 37 7.30 -17.93 11.97
C ASN A 37 6.50 -17.39 13.17
N CYS A 38 5.18 -17.26 13.05
CA CYS A 38 4.29 -16.88 14.14
C CYS A 38 3.28 -18.01 14.39
N HIS A 39 3.00 -18.34 15.65
CA HIS A 39 2.28 -19.56 16.03
C HIS A 39 0.99 -19.28 16.79
N GLN A 40 0.70 -18.02 17.11
CA GLN A 40 -0.51 -17.63 17.84
C GLN A 40 -1.75 -17.55 16.93
N HIS A 41 -1.90 -18.49 16.00
CA HIS A 41 -3.05 -18.62 15.11
C HIS A 41 -3.17 -20.06 14.59
N ASP A 42 -4.26 -20.41 13.91
CA ASP A 42 -4.41 -21.74 13.29
C ASP A 42 -3.37 -21.92 12.16
N PRO A 43 -2.43 -22.88 12.27
CA PRO A 43 -1.38 -23.09 11.26
C PRO A 43 -1.91 -23.38 9.86
N ILE A 44 -3.18 -23.80 9.71
CA ILE A 44 -3.82 -23.95 8.40
C ILE A 44 -3.90 -22.64 7.62
N LEU A 45 -3.71 -21.48 8.26
CA LEU A 45 -3.71 -20.18 7.58
C LEU A 45 -2.34 -19.84 6.98
N ASN A 46 -1.29 -20.58 7.34
CA ASN A 46 0.07 -20.33 6.86
C ASN A 46 0.15 -20.52 5.35
N ASP A 47 0.48 -19.41 4.69
CA ASP A 47 0.59 -19.30 3.23
C ASP A 47 -0.63 -19.80 2.43
N GLN A 48 -1.78 -20.02 3.06
CA GLN A 48 -3.00 -20.44 2.37
C GLN A 48 -3.74 -19.25 1.74
N PRO A 49 -4.56 -19.49 0.69
CA PRO A 49 -5.51 -18.50 0.20
C PRO A 49 -6.37 -17.94 1.33
N THR A 50 -6.77 -16.67 1.21
CA THR A 50 -7.51 -15.99 2.27
C THR A 50 -8.79 -16.73 2.63
N ARG A 51 -8.99 -16.88 3.94
CA ARG A 51 -10.17 -17.49 4.54
C ARG A 51 -11.19 -16.41 4.94
N PRO A 52 -12.41 -16.80 5.34
CA PRO A 52 -13.33 -15.84 5.96
C PRO A 52 -12.71 -15.15 7.18
N GLU A 53 -13.10 -13.90 7.44
CA GLU A 53 -12.52 -13.06 8.48
C GLU A 53 -12.50 -13.72 9.87
N PHE A 54 -13.56 -14.45 10.22
CA PHE A 54 -13.68 -15.13 11.52
C PHE A 54 -12.60 -16.20 11.77
N SER A 55 -11.89 -16.67 10.74
CA SER A 55 -10.78 -17.61 10.87
C SER A 55 -9.52 -16.94 11.42
N TYR A 56 -9.36 -15.63 11.24
CA TYR A 56 -8.16 -14.87 11.61
C TYR A 56 -8.21 -14.44 13.07
N LYS A 57 -8.10 -15.42 13.96
CA LYS A 57 -8.00 -15.20 15.41
C LYS A 57 -6.55 -15.28 15.86
N ILE A 58 -6.16 -14.35 16.71
CA ILE A 58 -4.87 -14.37 17.42
C ILE A 58 -5.13 -14.94 18.81
N PHE A 59 -4.47 -16.04 19.16
CA PHE A 59 -4.75 -16.77 20.41
C PHE A 59 -4.21 -16.06 21.65
N ASP A 60 -2.96 -15.56 21.56
CA ASP A 60 -2.27 -14.82 22.62
C ASP A 60 -1.63 -13.57 21.99
N LEU A 61 -2.14 -12.39 22.36
CA LEU A 61 -1.71 -11.12 21.77
C LEU A 61 -0.29 -10.73 22.19
N GLU A 62 0.11 -11.04 23.43
CA GLU A 62 1.44 -10.69 23.95
C GLU A 62 2.50 -11.58 23.32
N GLN A 63 2.26 -12.89 23.29
CA GLN A 63 3.16 -13.84 22.64
C GLN A 63 3.26 -13.60 21.13
N ALA A 64 2.14 -13.25 20.47
CA ALA A 64 2.12 -12.89 19.06
C ALA A 64 2.99 -11.66 18.77
N TYR A 65 2.94 -10.65 19.65
CA TYR A 65 3.74 -9.45 19.51
C TYR A 65 5.24 -9.74 19.64
N GLU A 66 5.64 -10.59 20.58
CA GLU A 66 7.03 -11.02 20.74
C GLU A 66 7.53 -11.90 19.57
N GLU A 67 6.69 -12.77 19.02
CA GLU A 67 7.01 -13.52 17.79
C GLU A 67 7.17 -12.60 16.58
N LEU A 68 6.27 -11.62 16.42
CA LEU A 68 6.31 -10.68 15.31
C LEU A 68 7.59 -9.84 15.34
N LYS A 69 7.98 -9.32 16.52
CA LYS A 69 9.23 -8.57 16.70
C LYS A 69 10.49 -9.37 16.34
N LYS A 70 10.47 -10.69 16.50
CA LYS A 70 11.60 -11.57 16.16
C LYS A 70 11.63 -11.95 14.67
N SER A 71 10.47 -12.00 14.02
CA SER A 71 10.31 -12.53 12.67
C SER A 71 10.25 -11.45 11.58
N VAL A 72 9.72 -10.27 11.89
CA VAL A 72 9.54 -9.17 10.94
C VAL A 72 10.56 -8.07 11.17
N HIS A 73 11.44 -7.88 10.20
CA HIS A 73 12.57 -6.94 10.29
C HIS A 73 12.86 -6.22 8.96
N GLN A 74 11.96 -6.33 7.97
CA GLN A 74 12.02 -5.59 6.71
C GLN A 74 10.81 -4.66 6.55
N LEU A 75 11.07 -3.47 6.02
CA LEU A 75 10.04 -2.57 5.54
C LEU A 75 10.21 -2.40 4.03
N ILE A 76 9.19 -2.76 3.26
CA ILE A 76 9.23 -2.73 1.81
C ILE A 76 8.30 -1.62 1.32
N LEU A 77 8.86 -0.74 0.50
CA LEU A 77 8.16 0.40 -0.10
C LEU A 77 7.97 0.15 -1.58
N HIS A 78 6.72 0.24 -2.03
CA HIS A 78 6.34 0.13 -3.43
C HIS A 78 5.82 1.48 -3.94
N TYR A 79 6.23 1.86 -5.15
CA TYR A 79 5.43 2.79 -5.94
C TYR A 79 4.36 1.98 -6.65
N ASP A 80 3.10 2.29 -6.36
CA ASP A 80 1.98 1.41 -6.69
C ASP A 80 1.51 1.49 -8.14
N VAL A 81 2.03 2.46 -8.90
CA VAL A 81 1.63 2.73 -10.29
C VAL A 81 0.13 3.01 -10.39
N CYS A 82 -0.46 3.61 -9.35
CA CYS A 82 -1.88 3.95 -9.27
C CYS A 82 -2.07 5.45 -9.08
N TYR A 83 -3.28 5.91 -9.40
CA TYR A 83 -3.69 7.29 -9.17
C TYR A 83 -3.98 7.59 -7.69
N CYS A 84 -4.42 6.61 -6.91
CA CYS A 84 -4.70 6.75 -5.48
C CYS A 84 -4.79 5.38 -4.79
N SER A 85 -4.82 5.40 -3.46
CA SER A 85 -4.87 4.17 -2.64
C SER A 85 -6.11 3.32 -2.93
N TYR A 86 -7.26 3.96 -3.22
CA TYR A 86 -8.46 3.24 -3.65
C TYR A 86 -8.24 2.42 -4.92
N GLN A 87 -7.52 2.96 -5.92
CA GLN A 87 -7.25 2.21 -7.14
C GLN A 87 -6.29 1.05 -6.89
N CYS A 88 -5.20 1.29 -6.17
CA CYS A 88 -4.25 0.23 -5.78
C CYS A 88 -4.98 -0.90 -5.08
N HIS A 89 -5.85 -0.55 -4.12
CA HIS A 89 -6.66 -1.52 -3.41
C HIS A 89 -7.52 -2.39 -4.34
N ARG A 90 -8.21 -1.80 -5.31
CA ARG A 90 -9.00 -2.56 -6.30
C ARG A 90 -8.13 -3.53 -7.11
N MET A 91 -6.96 -3.09 -7.56
CA MET A 91 -6.03 -3.95 -8.30
C MET A 91 -5.50 -5.11 -7.46
N MET A 92 -5.29 -4.89 -6.15
CA MET A 92 -4.89 -5.93 -5.21
C MET A 92 -6.05 -6.92 -4.94
N GLN A 93 -7.31 -6.45 -4.89
CA GLN A 93 -8.49 -7.30 -4.78
C GLN A 93 -8.68 -8.22 -5.99
N ASP A 94 -8.33 -7.76 -7.19
CA ASP A 94 -8.41 -8.57 -8.41
C ASP A 94 -7.29 -9.63 -8.50
N SER A 95 -6.27 -9.54 -7.63
CA SER A 95 -5.24 -10.57 -7.49
C SER A 95 -5.71 -11.68 -6.54
N PRO A 96 -5.39 -12.97 -6.83
CA PRO A 96 -5.63 -14.06 -5.88
C PRO A 96 -4.52 -14.19 -4.81
N PHE A 97 -3.54 -13.29 -4.82
CA PHE A 97 -2.30 -13.44 -4.05
C PHE A 97 -1.82 -12.16 -3.40
N LYS A 98 -1.89 -11.03 -4.10
CA LYS A 98 -1.23 -9.80 -3.64
C LYS A 98 -2.03 -9.08 -2.56
N GLY A 99 -1.30 -8.44 -1.65
CA GLY A 99 -1.84 -7.56 -0.63
C GLY A 99 -0.75 -6.63 -0.11
N SER A 100 -1.12 -5.65 0.70
CA SER A 100 -0.16 -4.79 1.39
C SER A 100 -0.75 -4.36 2.72
N HIS A 101 0.10 -4.16 3.72
CA HIS A 101 -0.32 -3.77 5.08
C HIS A 101 -0.76 -2.31 5.14
N PHE A 102 -0.09 -1.46 4.36
CA PHE A 102 -0.37 -0.03 4.34
C PHE A 102 -0.51 0.52 2.92
N TYR A 103 -1.38 1.51 2.79
CA TYR A 103 -1.43 2.39 1.64
C TYR A 103 -1.18 3.83 2.08
N LEU A 104 -0.27 4.52 1.41
CA LEU A 104 -0.03 5.95 1.58
C LEU A 104 -0.57 6.70 0.35
N ASP A 105 -1.67 7.42 0.53
CA ASP A 105 -2.36 8.10 -0.57
C ASP A 105 -1.73 9.46 -0.92
N LEU A 106 -2.14 10.03 -2.05
CA LEU A 106 -1.61 11.29 -2.58
C LEU A 106 -1.72 12.47 -1.62
N ASP A 107 -2.76 12.49 -0.78
CA ASP A 107 -3.01 13.56 0.20
C ASP A 107 -2.33 13.32 1.55
N GLY A 108 -1.53 12.25 1.66
CA GLY A 108 -0.84 11.86 2.89
C GLY A 108 -1.69 11.03 3.84
N MET A 109 -2.92 10.65 3.46
CA MET A 109 -3.73 9.75 4.28
C MET A 109 -3.09 8.36 4.33
N LEU A 110 -2.91 7.84 5.55
CA LEU A 110 -2.44 6.47 5.78
C LEU A 110 -3.63 5.53 5.99
N TYR A 111 -3.68 4.46 5.21
CA TYR A 111 -4.62 3.36 5.40
C TYR A 111 -3.85 2.17 5.94
N GLN A 112 -4.34 1.57 7.01
CA GLN A 112 -3.91 0.24 7.42
C GLN A 112 -4.97 -0.78 7.00
N THR A 113 -4.55 -1.83 6.30
CA THR A 113 -5.49 -2.75 5.65
C THR A 113 -5.75 -4.03 6.46
N CYS A 114 -4.81 -4.41 7.32
CA CYS A 114 -4.96 -5.48 8.30
C CYS A 114 -3.99 -5.28 9.46
N ASP A 115 -4.22 -6.06 10.52
CA ASP A 115 -3.27 -6.21 11.61
C ASP A 115 -1.91 -6.68 11.08
N LEU A 116 -0.82 -6.07 11.57
CA LEU A 116 0.55 -6.43 11.20
C LEU A 116 0.92 -7.87 11.53
N TYR A 117 0.18 -8.56 12.39
CA TYR A 117 0.36 -9.98 12.66
C TYR A 117 0.13 -10.90 11.45
N TRP A 118 -0.71 -10.48 10.49
CA TRP A 118 -0.95 -11.22 9.25
C TRP A 118 -0.02 -10.77 8.15
N LYS A 119 0.51 -11.70 7.34
CA LYS A 119 1.36 -11.34 6.21
C LYS A 119 0.54 -11.02 4.98
N THR A 120 1.17 -10.29 4.08
CA THR A 120 0.69 -9.98 2.74
C THR A 120 1.78 -10.32 1.73
N ASN A 121 1.44 -10.45 0.44
CA ASN A 121 2.37 -10.99 -0.54
C ASN A 121 2.69 -9.99 -1.67
N THR A 122 3.63 -9.09 -1.41
CA THR A 122 4.14 -8.10 -2.37
C THR A 122 5.66 -7.94 -2.34
N ALA A 123 6.38 -8.65 -1.46
CA ALA A 123 7.83 -8.65 -1.41
C ALA A 123 8.46 -9.20 -2.71
N PRO A 124 9.72 -8.81 -3.00
CA PRO A 124 10.54 -9.47 -4.01
C PRO A 124 10.61 -10.99 -3.79
N ALA A 125 10.71 -11.75 -4.88
CA ALA A 125 10.79 -13.22 -4.86
C ALA A 125 12.24 -13.75 -4.80
N ASP A 126 13.20 -12.92 -4.36
CA ASP A 126 14.63 -13.21 -4.37
C ASP A 126 14.99 -14.48 -3.60
N ASP A 127 14.49 -14.62 -2.37
CA ASP A 127 14.68 -15.81 -1.54
C ASP A 127 13.37 -16.51 -1.16
N LYS A 128 12.26 -16.06 -1.76
CA LYS A 128 10.89 -16.54 -1.50
C LYS A 128 10.40 -16.39 -0.05
N MET A 129 11.21 -15.80 0.82
CA MET A 129 10.90 -15.58 2.24
C MET A 129 10.60 -14.11 2.55
N GLY A 130 10.80 -13.19 1.59
CA GLY A 130 10.55 -11.76 1.76
C GLY A 130 9.23 -11.44 2.46
N ASN A 131 8.13 -12.09 2.06
CA ASN A 131 6.79 -11.85 2.62
C ASN A 131 6.63 -12.26 4.10
N GLU A 132 7.42 -13.22 4.59
CA GLU A 132 7.33 -13.68 5.98
C GLU A 132 7.87 -12.62 6.96
N ARG A 133 8.91 -11.90 6.53
CA ARG A 133 9.71 -11.02 7.38
C ARG A 133 9.48 -9.53 7.13
N SER A 134 8.46 -9.18 6.36
CA SER A 134 8.23 -7.81 5.90
C SER A 134 6.90 -7.20 6.34
N VAL A 135 6.94 -5.88 6.47
CA VAL A 135 5.79 -4.98 6.36
C VAL A 135 5.84 -4.32 4.98
N HIS A 136 4.68 -4.15 4.35
CA HIS A 136 4.55 -3.63 2.99
C HIS A 136 3.79 -2.30 3.02
N VAL A 137 4.28 -1.32 2.25
CA VAL A 137 3.64 -0.03 2.04
C VAL A 137 3.56 0.22 0.54
N GLU A 138 2.34 0.40 0.03
CA GLU A 138 2.12 0.90 -1.33
C GLU A 138 1.93 2.42 -1.26
N MET A 139 2.74 3.15 -2.02
CA MET A 139 2.68 4.61 -2.11
C MET A 139 2.05 5.00 -3.43
N SER A 140 0.98 5.78 -3.36
CA SER A 140 0.28 6.30 -4.54
C SER A 140 1.21 7.12 -5.42
N ASN A 141 1.60 6.52 -6.54
CA ASN A 141 2.53 7.11 -7.47
C ASN A 141 2.39 6.45 -8.84
N LEU A 142 1.86 7.22 -9.79
CA LEU A 142 1.61 6.76 -11.15
C LEU A 142 2.88 6.41 -11.95
N SER A 143 4.07 6.77 -11.46
CA SER A 143 5.36 6.33 -12.01
C SER A 143 5.46 6.55 -13.53
N TRP A 144 5.88 5.55 -14.31
CA TRP A 144 6.01 5.64 -15.78
C TRP A 144 4.66 5.71 -16.50
N GLU A 145 3.59 5.19 -15.90
CA GLU A 145 2.24 5.28 -16.48
C GLU A 145 1.73 6.72 -16.54
N ALA A 146 2.42 7.65 -15.87
CA ALA A 146 2.14 9.08 -16.00
C ALA A 146 2.63 9.68 -17.33
N LEU A 147 3.48 8.98 -18.08
CA LEU A 147 4.07 9.45 -19.33
C LEU A 147 3.35 8.80 -20.51
N GLU A 148 2.81 9.61 -21.42
CA GLU A 148 1.98 9.14 -22.55
C GLU A 148 2.66 8.01 -23.32
N LYS A 149 3.92 8.22 -23.71
CA LYS A 149 4.68 7.28 -24.53
C LYS A 149 5.15 6.00 -23.81
N GLU A 150 5.02 5.93 -22.49
CA GLU A 150 5.44 4.78 -21.67
C GLU A 150 4.26 4.12 -20.93
N SER A 151 3.06 4.69 -21.00
CA SER A 151 1.88 4.12 -20.37
C SER A 151 1.40 2.90 -21.14
N GLU A 152 1.43 1.75 -20.47
CA GLU A 152 1.01 0.48 -21.04
C GLU A 152 -0.34 0.07 -20.47
N PHE A 153 -0.52 0.23 -19.15
CA PHE A 153 -1.70 -0.26 -18.45
C PHE A 153 -2.89 0.70 -18.58
N TYR A 154 -2.65 2.01 -18.46
CA TYR A 154 -3.74 2.99 -18.52
C TYR A 154 -3.91 3.63 -19.89
N GLN A 155 -2.92 3.46 -20.78
CA GLN A 155 -2.92 4.00 -22.15
C GLN A 155 -3.34 5.47 -22.18
N VAL A 156 -2.72 6.26 -21.30
CA VAL A 156 -3.08 7.67 -21.19
C VAL A 156 -2.75 8.41 -22.48
N THR A 157 -3.64 9.28 -22.93
CA THR A 157 -3.50 9.99 -24.22
C THR A 157 -2.65 11.26 -24.14
N ARG A 158 -2.12 11.59 -22.96
CA ARG A 158 -1.28 12.75 -22.65
C ARG A 158 -0.52 12.50 -21.36
N ASP A 159 0.61 13.19 -21.18
CA ASP A 159 1.31 13.23 -19.90
C ASP A 159 0.38 13.67 -18.76
N GLN A 160 0.44 12.95 -17.66
CA GLN A 160 -0.44 13.14 -16.50
C GLN A 160 0.10 14.21 -15.57
N TYR A 161 1.41 14.33 -15.37
CA TYR A 161 1.98 15.49 -14.72
C TYR A 161 2.07 16.66 -15.69
N ARG A 162 1.39 17.76 -15.37
CA ARG A 162 1.34 18.96 -16.22
C ARG A 162 1.73 20.19 -15.42
N ARG A 163 2.45 21.11 -16.06
CA ARG A 163 2.85 22.37 -15.43
C ARG A 163 1.61 23.26 -15.22
N ARG A 164 1.39 23.68 -13.98
CA ARG A 164 0.37 24.63 -13.56
C ARG A 164 1.07 25.74 -12.78
N ARG A 165 1.18 26.92 -13.38
CA ARG A 165 2.06 28.00 -12.89
C ARG A 165 3.51 27.51 -12.82
N ASP A 166 4.13 27.56 -11.64
CA ASP A 166 5.50 27.18 -11.33
C ASP A 166 5.66 25.72 -10.82
N ARG A 167 4.54 24.97 -10.70
CA ARG A 167 4.53 23.62 -10.13
C ARG A 167 4.00 22.57 -11.11
N TRP A 168 4.48 21.34 -10.95
CA TRP A 168 3.90 20.18 -11.63
C TRP A 168 2.71 19.66 -10.83
N MET A 169 1.61 19.37 -11.51
CA MET A 169 0.40 18.83 -10.90
C MET A 169 -0.01 17.55 -11.64
N LEU A 170 -0.28 16.50 -10.89
CA LEU A 170 -0.87 15.28 -11.45
C LEU A 170 -2.30 15.58 -11.91
N HIS A 171 -2.62 15.21 -13.13
CA HIS A 171 -3.98 15.17 -13.60
C HIS A 171 -4.66 13.93 -13.01
N LEU A 172 -5.46 14.13 -11.96
CA LEU A 172 -6.22 13.06 -11.33
C LEU A 172 -7.58 12.92 -12.02
N PRO A 173 -7.92 11.78 -12.65
CA PRO A 173 -9.23 11.55 -13.23
C PRO A 173 -10.37 11.73 -12.21
N ARG A 174 -11.52 12.25 -12.64
CA ARG A 174 -12.65 12.57 -11.75
C ARG A 174 -13.08 11.39 -10.87
N LYS A 175 -13.10 10.17 -11.42
CA LYS A 175 -13.42 8.93 -10.69
C LYS A 175 -12.52 8.66 -9.47
N TYR A 176 -11.32 9.23 -9.44
CA TYR A 176 -10.38 9.11 -8.33
C TYR A 176 -10.32 10.37 -7.45
N GLN A 177 -10.71 11.54 -7.96
CA GLN A 177 -10.81 12.76 -7.17
C GLN A 177 -11.77 12.59 -5.98
N ASP A 178 -12.92 11.97 -6.22
CA ASP A 178 -13.94 11.71 -5.19
C ASP A 178 -13.54 10.57 -4.22
N LYS A 179 -12.35 9.98 -4.41
CA LYS A 179 -11.79 8.92 -3.54
C LYS A 179 -10.65 9.44 -2.66
N ILE A 180 -10.12 10.63 -2.94
CA ILE A 180 -9.18 11.30 -2.07
C ILE A 180 -9.94 11.87 -0.87
N ARG A 181 -9.43 11.61 0.33
CA ARG A 181 -10.10 12.00 1.58
C ARG A 181 -10.12 13.51 1.76
N THR A 182 -9.01 14.17 1.48
CA THR A 182 -8.87 15.62 1.64
C THR A 182 -9.67 16.34 0.56
N ARG A 183 -10.80 16.93 0.94
CA ARG A 183 -11.68 17.64 0.01
C ARG A 183 -10.94 18.77 -0.70
N GLY A 184 -11.02 18.77 -2.04
CA GLY A 184 -10.38 19.81 -2.85
C GLY A 184 -8.85 19.70 -2.91
N PHE A 185 -8.28 18.57 -2.49
CA PHE A 185 -6.85 18.30 -2.59
C PHE A 185 -6.34 18.46 -4.02
N LYS A 186 -5.15 19.05 -4.15
CA LYS A 186 -4.48 19.25 -5.43
C LYS A 186 -3.14 18.50 -5.38
N PRO A 187 -2.98 17.43 -6.18
CA PRO A 187 -1.78 16.59 -6.15
C PRO A 187 -0.64 17.28 -6.90
N TYR A 188 -0.05 18.29 -6.27
CA TYR A 188 1.16 18.91 -6.75
C TYR A 188 2.37 18.05 -6.42
N ALA A 189 3.24 17.84 -7.41
CA ALA A 189 4.54 17.24 -7.15
C ALA A 189 5.33 18.12 -6.15
N ALA A 190 6.08 17.45 -5.28
CA ALA A 190 6.96 18.14 -4.33
C ALA A 190 8.17 18.82 -5.00
N ARG A 191 8.49 18.49 -6.26
CA ARG A 191 9.70 18.93 -6.98
C ARG A 191 9.40 19.94 -8.10
N SER A 192 10.24 20.97 -8.25
CA SER A 192 10.17 21.99 -9.32
C SER A 192 10.97 21.58 -10.59
N PHE A 193 10.67 22.28 -11.69
CA PHE A 193 11.00 21.98 -13.10
C PHE A 193 12.47 21.61 -13.39
N GLY A 194 12.69 20.60 -14.26
CA GLY A 194 14.02 20.13 -14.73
C GLY A 194 14.64 18.98 -13.94
N LYS A 195 14.12 18.68 -12.74
CA LYS A 195 14.57 17.57 -11.88
C LYS A 195 13.42 16.57 -11.72
N ARG A 196 13.57 15.37 -12.31
CA ARG A 196 12.60 14.25 -12.42
C ARG A 196 11.40 14.31 -11.45
N GLY A 197 10.24 14.68 -11.99
CA GLY A 197 8.90 14.33 -11.48
C GLY A 197 8.28 13.14 -12.23
N TYR A 198 9.05 12.51 -13.12
CA TYR A 198 8.68 11.35 -13.92
C TYR A 198 9.62 10.21 -13.55
N PHE A 199 9.06 9.07 -13.14
CA PHE A 199 9.78 7.81 -13.21
C PHE A 199 9.62 7.31 -14.62
N SER A 200 10.53 7.67 -15.53
CA SER A 200 10.60 7.00 -16.83
C SER A 200 11.20 5.61 -16.63
N ARG A 201 10.77 4.64 -17.43
CA ARG A 201 11.43 3.32 -17.52
C ARG A 201 12.89 3.45 -17.95
N LYS A 202 13.26 4.55 -18.62
CA LYS A 202 14.65 4.87 -18.96
C LYS A 202 15.39 5.38 -17.74
N ILE A 203 16.11 4.50 -17.07
CA ILE A 203 17.04 4.87 -16.00
C ILE A 203 18.20 5.66 -16.61
N ASN A 204 18.36 6.94 -16.21
CA ASN A 204 19.50 7.77 -16.61
C ASN A 204 19.64 8.05 -18.11
N GLY A 205 18.54 8.01 -18.86
CA GLY A 205 18.52 8.43 -20.26
C GLY A 205 19.26 7.49 -21.21
N LYS A 206 19.69 6.32 -20.74
CA LYS A 206 20.19 5.24 -21.59
C LYS A 206 19.04 4.29 -21.90
N THR A 207 18.81 4.08 -23.19
CA THR A 207 18.04 2.95 -23.74
C THR A 207 18.86 1.67 -23.61
#